data_AF-A0AAV2H8Y1-F1
#
_entry.id   AF-A0AAV2H8Y1-F1
#
_cell.length_a   1.000
_cell.length_b   1.000
_cell.length_c   1.000
_cell.angle_alpha   90.00
_cell.angle_beta   90.00
_cell.angle_gamma   90.00
#
_symmetry.space_group_name_H-M   'P 1'
#
loop_
_entity.id
_entity.type
_entity.pdbx_description
1 polymer ?
#
loop_
_entity_poly.entity_id
_entity_poly.type
_entity_poly.pdbx_seq_one_letter_code
_entity_poly.pdbx_strand_id
1 'polypeptide(L)'
;MGTMNLGYELLQSSHPKPKECLDFTPDRMMPVSTMHRMALKAQENIILLMNNTRMLTRHHRLASMNDVLVYLTGNHEDQGMPGDRGDFYRRKLAEQLYLHYAIQNIDHTNVLTLVEGLLRLEQDCRKILSSLACHRSEAPPINVDGQILNVIARLANIQ
;
A
#
# COMPACT_ATOMS: atom_id res chain seq x y z
N MET A 1 19.38 -9.07 -35.33
CA MET A 1 18.74 -8.67 -34.06
C MET A 1 17.63 -9.65 -33.78
N GLY A 2 17.86 -10.64 -32.91
CA GLY A 2 16.89 -11.68 -32.59
C GLY A 2 15.96 -11.23 -31.47
N THR A 3 14.65 -11.30 -31.70
CA THR A 3 13.63 -11.08 -30.69
C THR A 3 13.64 -12.24 -29.70
N MET A 4 14.09 -12.00 -28.47
CA MET A 4 13.96 -12.98 -27.39
C MET A 4 12.49 -13.08 -26.97
N ASN A 5 11.81 -14.15 -27.41
CA ASN A 5 10.56 -14.57 -26.82
C ASN A 5 10.87 -15.20 -25.45
N LEU A 6 10.56 -14.48 -24.36
CA LEU A 6 10.47 -15.07 -23.03
C LEU A 6 9.21 -15.94 -22.97
N GLY A 7 9.34 -17.19 -23.43
CA GLY A 7 8.33 -18.21 -23.21
C GLY A 7 8.30 -18.57 -21.72
N TYR A 8 7.19 -18.30 -21.06
CA TYR A 8 6.97 -18.78 -19.69
C TYR A 8 6.38 -20.18 -19.76
N GLU A 9 7.17 -21.19 -19.41
CA GLU A 9 6.67 -22.55 -19.19
C GLU A 9 5.85 -22.56 -17.89
N LEU A 10 4.55 -22.37 -18.02
CA LEU A 10 3.61 -22.53 -16.92
C LEU A 10 3.37 -24.03 -16.69
N LEU A 11 3.93 -24.52 -15.58
CA LEU A 11 3.66 -25.81 -14.93
C LEU A 11 4.13 -27.05 -15.71
N GLN A 12 5.37 -27.48 -15.43
CA GLN A 12 5.77 -28.88 -15.65
C GLN A 12 5.30 -29.76 -14.47
N SER A 13 4.78 -30.95 -14.80
CA SER A 13 4.28 -31.95 -13.85
C SER A 13 5.32 -32.32 -12.78
N SER A 14 4.92 -32.21 -11.51
CA SER A 14 5.74 -32.46 -10.33
C SER A 14 5.88 -33.96 -10.02
N HIS A 15 6.91 -34.60 -10.57
CA HIS A 15 7.50 -35.77 -9.93
C HIS A 15 8.73 -35.33 -9.12
N PRO A 16 8.72 -35.46 -7.78
CA PRO A 16 9.85 -35.03 -6.97
C PRO A 16 11.04 -35.97 -7.22
N LYS A 17 12.11 -35.43 -7.81
CA LYS A 17 13.41 -36.12 -7.85
C LYS A 17 13.98 -36.15 -6.43
N PRO A 18 14.38 -37.32 -5.89
CA PRO A 18 14.93 -37.38 -4.55
C PRO A 18 16.39 -36.94 -4.57
N LYS A 19 16.73 -36.06 -3.61
CA LYS A 19 18.06 -35.51 -3.24
C LYS A 19 18.38 -34.14 -3.83
N GLU A 20 18.19 -33.12 -3.00
CA GLU A 20 19.28 -32.31 -2.45
C GLU A 20 18.74 -31.74 -1.13
N CYS A 21 19.48 -31.93 -0.03
CA CYS A 21 19.18 -31.24 1.22
C CYS A 21 19.52 -29.78 0.96
N LEU A 22 18.54 -29.03 0.43
CA LEU A 22 18.70 -27.61 0.11
C LEU A 22 19.06 -26.88 1.40
N ASP A 23 20.25 -26.28 1.44
CA ASP A 23 20.60 -25.29 2.45
C ASP A 23 19.53 -24.19 2.41
N PHE A 24 18.62 -24.22 3.37
CA PHE A 24 17.58 -23.21 3.49
C PHE A 24 18.22 -21.90 3.92
N THR A 25 18.52 -21.05 2.94
CA THR A 25 18.84 -19.65 3.19
C THR A 25 17.52 -18.88 3.24
N PRO A 26 17.12 -18.33 4.41
CA PRO A 26 15.87 -17.60 4.50
C PRO A 26 15.91 -16.38 3.59
N ASP A 27 14.95 -16.29 2.65
CA ASP A 27 14.81 -15.15 1.76
C ASP A 27 14.29 -13.93 2.55
N ARG A 28 15.23 -13.14 3.08
CA ARG A 28 14.93 -11.92 3.85
C ARG A 28 14.26 -10.84 2.99
N MET A 29 14.29 -10.97 1.67
CA MET A 29 13.62 -10.05 0.74
C MET A 29 12.12 -10.34 0.60
N MET A 30 11.67 -11.55 0.95
CA MET A 30 10.27 -11.94 0.80
C MET A 30 9.32 -11.07 1.65
N PRO A 31 9.60 -10.79 2.94
CA PRO A 31 8.79 -9.85 3.73
C PRO A 31 8.76 -8.45 3.12
N VAL A 32 9.91 -7.93 2.67
CA VAL A 32 10.00 -6.59 2.04
C VAL A 32 9.13 -6.51 0.78
N SER A 33 9.23 -7.52 -0.08
CA SER A 33 8.43 -7.60 -1.31
C SER A 33 6.94 -7.70 -1.02
N THR A 34 6.58 -8.46 0.03
CA THR A 34 5.18 -8.63 0.47
C THR A 34 4.63 -7.32 1.01
N MET A 35 5.39 -6.65 1.89
CA MET A 35 5.02 -5.34 2.44
C MET A 35 4.89 -4.26 1.37
N HIS A 36 5.78 -4.24 0.38
CA HIS A 36 5.68 -3.31 -0.75
C HIS A 36 4.37 -3.50 -1.52
N ARG A 37 4.02 -4.74 -1.87
CA ARG A 37 2.77 -5.07 -2.58
C ARG A 37 1.53 -4.72 -1.75
N MET A 38 1.58 -5.00 -0.45
CA MET A 38 0.53 -4.62 0.49
C MET A 38 0.33 -3.11 0.54
N ALA A 39 1.41 -2.35 0.67
CA ALA A 39 1.36 -0.90 0.72
C ALA A 39 0.81 -0.31 -0.58
N LEU A 40 1.28 -0.77 -1.75
CA LEU A 40 0.77 -0.33 -3.06
C LEU A 40 -0.73 -0.57 -3.19
N LYS A 41 -1.19 -1.79 -2.89
CA LYS A 41 -2.61 -2.13 -3.02
C LYS A 41 -3.49 -1.37 -2.02
N ALA A 42 -2.98 -1.15 -0.80
CA ALA A 42 -3.66 -0.31 0.18
C ALA A 42 -3.79 1.14 -0.30
N GLN A 43 -2.74 1.71 -0.90
CA GLN A 43 -2.76 3.05 -1.49
C GLN A 43 -3.77 3.15 -2.64
N GLU A 44 -3.76 2.21 -3.57
CA GLU A 44 -4.74 2.14 -4.68
C GLU A 44 -6.18 2.09 -4.15
N ASN A 45 -6.42 1.26 -3.14
CA ASN A 45 -7.73 1.12 -2.54
C ASN A 45 -8.21 2.39 -1.82
N ILE A 46 -7.31 3.16 -1.19
CA ILE A 46 -7.64 4.48 -0.64
C ILE A 46 -8.02 5.45 -1.77
N ILE A 47 -7.23 5.53 -2.84
CA ILE A 47 -7.52 6.41 -3.99
C ILE A 47 -8.88 6.06 -4.60
N LEU A 48 -9.14 4.76 -4.81
CA LEU A 48 -10.42 4.27 -5.34
C LEU A 48 -11.58 4.60 -4.39
N LEU A 49 -11.39 4.42 -3.08
CA LEU A 49 -12.38 4.75 -2.07
C LEU A 49 -12.76 6.23 -2.13
N MET A 50 -11.76 7.13 -2.16
CA MET A 50 -12.01 8.57 -2.20
C MET A 50 -12.70 9.00 -3.51
N ASN A 51 -12.28 8.44 -4.64
CA ASN A 51 -12.89 8.72 -5.94
C ASN A 51 -14.34 8.22 -6.04
N ASN A 52 -14.64 7.05 -5.48
CA ASN A 52 -15.94 6.39 -5.66
C ASN A 52 -17.00 6.84 -4.65
N THR A 53 -16.60 7.35 -3.48
CA THR A 53 -17.52 7.70 -2.39
C THR A 53 -18.08 9.13 -2.48
N ARG A 54 -17.86 9.82 -3.61
CA ARG A 54 -18.30 11.22 -3.85
C ARG A 54 -17.84 12.19 -2.75
N MET A 55 -16.77 11.88 -2.04
CA MET A 55 -16.23 12.78 -1.03
C MET A 55 -15.52 13.97 -1.67
N LEU A 56 -15.00 13.81 -2.87
CA LEU A 56 -14.37 14.86 -3.66
C LEU A 56 -15.42 15.78 -4.30
N THR A 57 -15.09 17.06 -4.42
CA THR A 57 -15.89 18.00 -5.22
C THR A 57 -15.93 17.56 -6.68
N ARG A 58 -17.02 17.95 -7.38
CA ARG A 58 -17.53 17.35 -8.63
C ARG A 58 -16.55 17.19 -9.81
N HIS A 59 -15.33 17.69 -9.73
CA HIS A 59 -14.38 17.76 -10.85
C HIS A 59 -12.96 17.27 -10.53
N HIS A 60 -12.71 16.68 -9.37
CA HIS A 60 -11.39 16.11 -9.05
C HIS A 60 -11.44 14.60 -8.93
N ARG A 61 -10.60 13.95 -9.72
CA ARG A 61 -10.27 12.52 -9.60
C ARG A 61 -8.83 12.44 -9.13
N LEU A 62 -8.62 11.86 -7.95
CA LEU A 62 -7.29 11.64 -7.41
C LEU A 62 -6.58 10.60 -8.27
N ALA A 63 -5.37 10.93 -8.72
CA ALA A 63 -4.52 10.03 -9.50
C ALA A 63 -3.38 9.46 -8.64
N SER A 64 -3.02 10.14 -7.54
CA SER A 64 -1.90 9.78 -6.69
C SER A 64 -2.22 9.92 -5.20
N MET A 65 -1.43 9.25 -4.36
CA MET A 65 -1.48 9.44 -2.91
C MET A 65 -1.04 10.84 -2.46
N ASN A 66 -0.28 11.55 -3.28
CA ASN A 66 0.05 12.94 -2.97
C ASN A 66 -1.19 13.83 -3.09
N ASP A 67 -2.06 13.57 -4.07
CA ASP A 67 -3.33 14.29 -4.19
C ASP A 67 -4.22 14.01 -2.98
N VAL A 68 -4.25 12.75 -2.50
CA VAL A 68 -4.92 12.39 -1.24
C VAL A 68 -4.40 13.24 -0.08
N LEU A 69 -3.08 13.37 0.08
CA LEU A 69 -2.49 14.20 1.14
C LEU A 69 -2.87 15.68 1.03
N VAL A 70 -2.90 16.24 -0.19
CA VAL A 70 -3.35 17.62 -0.42
C VAL A 70 -4.79 17.82 0.07
N TYR A 71 -5.68 16.86 -0.20
CA TYR A 71 -7.05 16.88 0.29
C TYR A 71 -7.15 16.77 1.82
N LEU A 72 -6.43 15.83 2.42
CA LEU A 72 -6.48 15.61 3.87
C LEU A 72 -5.83 16.76 4.68
N THR A 73 -4.94 17.53 4.05
CA THR A 73 -4.35 18.75 4.64
C THR A 73 -5.16 20.01 4.33
N GLY A 74 -6.16 19.94 3.45
CA GLY A 74 -7.03 21.05 3.08
C GLY A 74 -6.41 22.06 2.11
N ASN A 75 -5.28 21.71 1.47
CA ASN A 75 -4.50 22.58 0.59
C ASN A 75 -4.99 22.56 -0.88
N HIS A 76 -6.30 22.43 -1.10
CA HIS A 76 -6.92 22.39 -2.43
C HIS A 76 -7.83 23.60 -2.70
N GLU A 77 -8.08 23.88 -3.98
CA GLU A 77 -8.72 25.12 -4.45
C GLU A 77 -10.26 25.18 -4.26
N ASP A 78 -10.88 24.18 -3.63
CA ASP A 78 -12.33 24.14 -3.45
C ASP A 78 -12.88 25.38 -2.72
N GLN A 79 -13.57 26.25 -3.48
CA GLN A 79 -14.26 27.45 -2.99
C GLN A 79 -15.60 27.07 -2.35
N GLY A 80 -15.85 27.50 -1.11
CA GLY A 80 -17.23 27.62 -0.58
C GLY A 80 -17.55 27.06 0.79
N MET A 81 -16.62 26.39 1.50
CA MET A 81 -16.89 25.90 2.87
C MET A 81 -16.03 26.65 3.90
N PRO A 82 -16.64 27.38 4.86
CA PRO A 82 -15.91 28.02 5.96
C PRO A 82 -15.61 26.98 7.06
N GLY A 83 -14.34 26.64 7.29
CA GLY A 83 -13.90 25.70 8.34
C GLY A 83 -12.60 24.94 8.01
N ASP A 84 -12.16 24.08 8.94
CA ASP A 84 -10.98 23.20 8.84
C ASP A 84 -11.21 22.11 7.78
N ARG A 85 -10.96 22.45 6.51
CA ARG A 85 -11.31 21.62 5.33
C ARG A 85 -10.66 20.25 5.37
N GLY A 86 -9.38 20.19 5.72
CA GLY A 86 -8.67 18.92 5.84
C GLY A 86 -9.35 18.01 6.86
N ASP A 87 -9.86 18.57 7.94
CA ASP A 87 -10.57 17.85 8.99
C ASP A 87 -11.86 17.19 8.51
N PHE A 88 -12.61 17.88 7.65
CA PHE A 88 -13.78 17.31 7.00
C PHE A 88 -13.43 16.07 6.17
N TYR A 89 -12.40 16.16 5.32
CA TYR A 89 -11.96 15.03 4.49
C TYR A 89 -11.36 13.90 5.34
N ARG A 90 -10.64 14.21 6.41
CA ARG A 90 -10.15 13.21 7.37
C ARG A 90 -11.28 12.46 8.05
N ARG A 91 -12.33 13.15 8.53
CA ARG A 91 -13.53 12.50 9.09
C ARG A 91 -14.22 11.60 8.06
N LYS A 92 -14.41 12.11 6.84
CA LYS A 92 -15.05 11.36 5.76
C LYS A 92 -14.25 10.13 5.37
N LEU A 93 -12.94 10.24 5.23
CA LEU A 93 -12.09 9.10 4.93
C LEU A 93 -12.13 8.06 6.05
N ALA A 94 -12.00 8.47 7.32
CA ALA A 94 -12.10 7.54 8.45
C ALA A 94 -13.45 6.80 8.46
N GLU A 95 -14.55 7.50 8.22
CA GLU A 95 -15.90 6.92 8.08
C GLU A 95 -15.94 5.88 6.95
N GLN A 96 -15.43 6.20 5.77
CA GLN A 96 -15.42 5.28 4.63
C GLN A 96 -14.51 4.06 4.86
N LEU A 97 -13.37 4.22 5.54
CA LEU A 97 -12.47 3.11 5.88
C LEU A 97 -13.15 2.11 6.82
N TYR A 98 -13.90 2.62 7.80
CA TYR A 98 -14.71 1.78 8.69
C TYR A 98 -15.81 1.04 7.91
N LEU A 99 -16.58 1.75 7.07
CA LEU A 99 -17.70 1.17 6.33
C LEU A 99 -17.27 0.09 5.33
N HIS A 100 -16.16 0.30 4.61
CA HIS A 100 -15.76 -0.59 3.52
C HIS A 100 -14.80 -1.70 3.94
N TYR A 101 -13.97 -1.48 4.95
CA TYR A 101 -12.92 -2.43 5.35
C TYR A 101 -13.04 -2.91 6.80
N ALA A 102 -14.08 -2.47 7.53
CA ALA A 102 -14.31 -2.78 8.93
C ALA A 102 -13.09 -2.48 9.82
N ILE A 103 -12.31 -1.45 9.47
CA ILE A 103 -11.11 -1.08 10.21
C ILE A 103 -11.50 -0.19 11.39
N GLN A 104 -11.17 -0.63 12.60
CA GLN A 104 -11.44 0.08 13.85
C GLN A 104 -10.22 0.93 14.25
N ASN A 105 -10.43 1.89 15.16
CA ASN A 105 -9.39 2.76 15.72
C ASN A 105 -8.71 3.72 14.73
N ILE A 106 -9.31 3.93 13.55
CA ILE A 106 -8.95 5.03 12.66
C ILE A 106 -10.00 6.13 12.79
N ASP A 107 -9.55 7.34 13.09
CA ASP A 107 -10.37 8.53 13.18
C ASP A 107 -9.73 9.71 12.44
N HIS A 108 -10.40 10.87 12.48
CA HIS A 108 -9.93 12.08 11.83
C HIS A 108 -8.59 12.64 12.37
N THR A 109 -8.15 12.21 13.54
CA THR A 109 -6.89 12.66 14.17
C THR A 109 -5.69 11.85 13.69
N ASN A 110 -5.89 10.56 13.38
CA ASN A 110 -4.80 9.64 13.04
C ASN A 110 -4.81 9.16 11.57
N VAL A 111 -5.89 9.37 10.82
CA VAL A 111 -5.99 8.93 9.42
C VAL A 111 -4.93 9.57 8.52
N LEU A 112 -4.53 10.82 8.80
CA LEU A 112 -3.45 11.48 8.07
C LEU A 112 -2.11 10.76 8.30
N THR A 113 -1.80 10.43 9.55
CA THR A 113 -0.59 9.68 9.93
C THR A 113 -0.57 8.29 9.28
N LEU A 114 -1.72 7.62 9.18
CA LEU A 114 -1.83 6.35 8.46
C LEU A 114 -1.48 6.51 6.98
N VAL A 115 -2.04 7.52 6.31
CA VAL A 115 -1.79 7.78 4.89
C VAL A 115 -0.32 8.14 4.64
N GLU A 116 0.27 9.00 5.46
CA GLU A 116 1.70 9.32 5.39
C GLU A 116 2.58 8.09 5.66
N GLY A 117 2.19 7.27 6.63
CA GLY A 117 2.88 6.02 6.96
C GLY A 117 2.87 5.02 5.81
N LEU A 118 1.73 4.87 5.12
CA LEU A 118 1.60 4.04 3.91
C LEU A 118 2.51 4.54 2.79
N LEU A 119 2.58 5.86 2.58
CA LEU A 119 3.46 6.46 1.58
C LEU A 119 4.94 6.18 1.89
N ARG A 120 5.36 6.41 3.13
CA ARG A 120 6.74 6.15 3.58
C ARG A 120 7.10 4.67 3.48
N LEU A 121 6.21 3.78 3.91
CA LEU A 121 6.41 2.34 3.85
C LEU A 121 6.62 1.86 2.41
N GLU A 122 5.81 2.32 1.47
CA GLU A 122 5.99 1.99 0.05
C GLU A 122 7.36 2.47 -0.46
N GLN A 123 7.71 3.72 -0.17
CA GLN A 123 8.97 4.32 -0.62
C GLN A 123 10.18 3.59 -0.05
N ASP A 124 10.15 3.23 1.23
CA ASP A 124 11.26 2.56 1.89
C ASP A 124 11.40 1.11 1.41
N CYS A 125 10.29 0.39 1.23
CA CYS A 125 10.34 -0.94 0.62
C CYS A 125 10.87 -0.87 -0.81
N ARG A 126 10.43 0.11 -1.62
CA ARG A 126 10.90 0.31 -2.99
C ARG A 126 12.40 0.57 -3.04
N LYS A 127 12.92 1.43 -2.15
CA LYS A 127 14.36 1.70 -2.04
C LYS A 127 15.14 0.41 -1.76
N ILE A 128 14.71 -0.37 -0.76
CA ILE A 128 15.35 -1.64 -0.39
C ILE A 128 15.33 -2.64 -1.55
N LEU A 129 14.18 -2.79 -2.22
CA LEU A 129 14.04 -3.68 -3.38
C LEU A 129 14.96 -3.27 -4.52
N SER A 130 15.13 -1.96 -4.75
CA SER A 130 16.00 -1.44 -5.81
C SER A 130 17.49 -1.57 -5.49
N SER A 131 17.89 -1.42 -4.22
CA SER A 131 19.30 -1.44 -3.81
C SER A 131 19.84 -2.84 -3.58
N LEU A 132 19.00 -3.77 -3.11
CA LEU A 132 19.40 -5.10 -2.68
C LEU A 132 18.82 -6.23 -3.57
N ALA A 133 18.38 -5.92 -4.79
CA ALA A 133 17.75 -6.87 -5.71
C ALA A 133 18.58 -8.17 -5.90
N CYS A 134 19.92 -8.03 -6.00
CA CYS A 134 20.86 -9.14 -6.15
C CYS A 134 21.35 -9.73 -4.80
N HIS A 135 21.05 -9.05 -3.69
CA HIS A 135 21.54 -9.35 -2.34
C HIS A 135 20.38 -9.66 -1.39
N ARG A 136 19.53 -10.62 -1.78
CA ARG A 136 18.25 -10.93 -1.09
C ARG A 136 18.41 -11.31 0.39
N SER A 137 19.52 -11.96 0.74
CA SER A 137 19.87 -12.36 2.10
C SER A 137 20.30 -11.19 3.00
N GLU A 138 20.61 -10.03 2.42
CA GLU A 138 21.09 -8.84 3.11
C GLU A 138 19.97 -7.83 3.37
N ALA A 139 18.73 -8.14 2.96
CA ALA A 139 17.59 -7.26 3.17
C ALA A 139 17.41 -6.92 4.67
N PRO A 140 17.27 -5.62 5.01
CA PRO A 140 17.07 -5.21 6.39
C PRO A 140 15.67 -5.64 6.87
N PRO A 141 15.50 -5.91 8.18
CA PRO A 141 14.19 -6.17 8.74
C PRO A 141 13.33 -4.90 8.67
N ILE A 142 12.07 -5.06 8.25
CA ILE A 142 11.08 -3.98 8.30
C ILE A 142 10.21 -4.21 9.54
N ASN A 143 10.30 -3.29 10.49
CA ASN A 143 9.51 -3.33 11.71
C ASN A 143 8.27 -2.46 11.50
N VAL A 144 7.11 -3.10 11.44
CA VAL A 144 5.80 -2.45 11.41
C VAL A 144 5.02 -2.91 12.63
N ASP A 145 4.38 -1.97 13.32
CA ASP A 145 3.48 -2.30 14.42
C ASP A 145 2.39 -3.30 13.96
N GLY A 146 2.11 -4.32 14.77
CA GLY A 146 1.18 -5.39 14.39
C GLY A 146 -0.25 -4.89 14.13
N GLN A 147 -0.69 -3.82 14.80
CA GLN A 147 -1.99 -3.20 14.52
C GLN A 147 -1.97 -2.52 13.16
N ILE A 148 -0.91 -1.77 12.84
CA ILE A 148 -0.74 -1.13 11.54
C ILE A 148 -0.66 -2.18 10.43
N LEU A 149 0.05 -3.29 10.64
CA LEU A 149 0.12 -4.37 9.67
C LEU A 149 -1.26 -4.97 9.36
N ASN A 150 -2.08 -5.19 10.38
CA ASN A 150 -3.46 -5.66 10.21
C ASN A 150 -4.34 -4.67 9.43
N VAL A 151 -4.17 -3.37 9.69
CA VAL A 151 -4.86 -2.30 8.94
C VAL A 151 -4.46 -2.36 7.46
N ILE A 152 -3.16 -2.43 7.17
CA ILE A 152 -2.64 -2.48 5.80
C ILE A 152 -3.11 -3.76 5.10
N ALA A 153 -3.11 -4.91 5.78
CA ALA A 153 -3.57 -6.18 5.22
C ALA A 153 -5.05 -6.13 4.82
N ARG A 154 -5.90 -5.57 5.68
CA ARG A 154 -7.32 -5.36 5.37
C ARG A 154 -7.50 -4.41 4.20
N LEU A 155 -6.76 -3.32 4.16
CA LEU A 155 -6.79 -2.40 3.01
C LEU A 155 -6.28 -3.06 1.73
N ALA A 156 -5.33 -3.97 1.80
CA ALA A 156 -4.81 -4.70 0.65
C ALA A 156 -5.72 -5.87 0.21
N ASN A 157 -6.84 -6.13 0.89
CA ASN A 157 -7.68 -7.32 0.69
C ASN A 157 -6.85 -8.61 0.71
N ILE A 158 -5.93 -8.73 1.66
CA ILE A 158 -5.21 -9.96 1.95
C ILE A 158 -5.86 -10.55 3.20
N GLN A 159 -6.66 -11.61 3.00
CA GLN A 159 -7.32 -12.38 4.04
C GLN A 159 -6.66 -13.75 4.17
#